data_AF-A0A1H1RZU8-F1
#
_entry.id   AF-A0A1H1RZU8-F1
#
_cell.length_a   1.000
_cell.length_b   1.000
_cell.length_c   1.000
_cell.angle_alpha   90.00
_cell.angle_beta   90.00
_cell.angle_gamma   90.00
#
_symmetry.space_group_name_H-M   'P 1'
#
loop_
_entity.id
_entity.type
_entity.pdbx_description
1 polymer ?
#
loop_
_entity_poly.entity_id
_entity_poly.type
_entity_poly.pdbx_seq_one_letter_code
_entity_poly.pdbx_strand_id
1 'polypeptide(L)' 'MKAQDKHFKLINSATGYVIYYHTLNGELEKDKIKEELEKVKAQVAIKNNIYIETIFWQEIKDDAPADALAN' A
#
# COMPACT_ATOMS: atom_id res chain seq x y z
N MET A 1 -8.68 12.66 -18.40
CA MET A 1 -7.77 11.50 -18.28
C MET A 1 -8.20 10.79 -17.01
N LYS A 2 -8.60 9.51 -17.07
CA LYS A 2 -8.97 8.76 -15.86
C LYS A 2 -7.66 8.52 -15.09
N ALA A 3 -7.50 9.08 -13.89
CA ALA A 3 -6.28 8.77 -13.15
C ALA A 3 -6.27 7.28 -12.83
N GLN A 4 -5.09 6.69 -12.93
CA GLN A 4 -4.89 5.28 -12.67
C GLN A 4 -5.01 5.03 -11.17
N ASP A 5 -5.79 4.03 -10.76
CA ASP A 5 -5.92 3.67 -9.36
C ASP A 5 -4.54 3.33 -8.76
N LYS A 6 -4.36 3.67 -7.48
CA LYS A 6 -3.14 3.38 -6.74
C LYS A 6 -3.36 2.18 -5.85
N HIS A 7 -2.47 1.20 -5.98
CA HIS A 7 -2.53 -0.03 -5.21
C HIS A 7 -1.47 -0.01 -4.12
N PHE A 8 -1.87 -0.40 -2.91
CA PHE A 8 -1.00 -0.44 -1.74
C PHE A 8 -1.12 -1.80 -1.05
N LYS A 9 0.01 -2.28 -0.54
CA LYS A 9 0.09 -3.45 0.35
C LYS A 9 0.56 -3.01 1.73
N LEU A 10 -0.08 -3.51 2.76
CA LEU A 10 0.30 -3.30 4.15
C LEU A 10 1.15 -4.48 4.60
N ILE A 11 2.39 -4.21 4.99
CA ILE A 11 3.39 -5.22 5.33
C ILE A 11 3.67 -5.15 6.83
N ASN A 12 3.77 -6.30 7.47
CA ASN A 12 4.26 -6.40 8.85
C ASN A 12 5.79 -6.61 8.84
N SER A 13 6.55 -5.64 9.31
CA SER A 13 8.01 -5.67 9.37
C SER A 13 8.55 -6.80 10.25
N ALA A 14 7.80 -7.24 11.26
CA ALA A 14 8.23 -8.32 12.15
C ALA A 14 8.22 -9.70 11.46
N THR A 15 7.40 -9.88 10.41
CA THR A 15 7.22 -11.18 9.75
C THR A 15 7.51 -11.15 8.26
N GLY A 16 7.59 -9.97 7.65
CA GLY A 16 7.71 -9.77 6.20
C GLY A 16 6.42 -10.03 5.41
N TYR A 17 5.33 -10.42 6.08
CA TYR A 17 4.08 -10.77 5.40
C TYR A 17 3.23 -9.55 5.04
N VAL A 18 2.56 -9.64 3.89
CA VAL A 18 1.47 -8.73 3.54
C VAL A 18 0.23 -9.14 4.32
N ILE A 19 -0.30 -8.22 5.11
CA ILE A 19 -1.47 -8.46 5.97
C ILE A 19 -2.76 -7.85 5.40
N TYR A 20 -2.63 -6.94 4.42
CA TYR A 20 -3.79 -6.30 3.79
C TYR A 20 -3.42 -5.66 2.44
N TYR A 21 -4.38 -5.60 1.53
CA TYR A 21 -4.28 -4.88 0.26
C TYR A 21 -5.34 -3.80 0.19
N HIS A 22 -4.97 -2.61 -0.27
CA HIS A 22 -5.87 -1.49 -0.39
C HIS A 22 -5.68 -0.77 -1.71
N THR A 23 -6.79 -0.37 -2.34
CA THR A 23 -6.78 0.37 -3.61
C THR A 23 -7.47 1.70 -3.37
N LEU A 24 -6.83 2.78 -3.80
CA LEU A 24 -7.36 4.14 -3.69
C LEU A 24 -7.41 4.79 -5.07
N ASN A 25 -8.40 5.64 -5.29
CA ASN A 25 -8.49 6.40 -6.53
C ASN A 25 -7.24 7.29 -6.70
N GLY A 26 -6.59 7.18 -7.86
CA GLY A 26 -5.40 7.98 -8.18
C GLY A 26 -5.65 9.48 -8.31
N GLU A 27 -6.91 9.91 -8.42
CA GLU A 27 -7.32 11.32 -8.44
C GLU A 27 -7.28 11.98 -7.05
N LEU A 28 -7.11 11.21 -5.97
CA LEU A 28 -7.01 11.76 -4.62
C LEU A 28 -5.69 12.52 -4.42
N GLU A 29 -5.79 13.65 -3.72
CA GLU A 29 -4.64 14.41 -3.25
C GLU A 29 -3.79 13.57 -2.29
N LYS A 30 -2.48 13.81 -2.29
CA LYS A 30 -1.52 13.03 -1.49
C LYS A 30 -1.86 13.02 0.00
N ASP A 31 -2.34 14.15 0.52
CA ASP A 31 -2.70 14.27 1.94
C ASP A 31 -3.93 13.39 2.27
N LYS A 32 -4.95 13.40 1.41
CA LYS A 32 -6.12 12.52 1.56
C LYS A 32 -5.76 11.05 1.43
N ILE A 33 -4.88 10.70 0.49
CA ILE A 33 -4.36 9.32 0.37
C ILE A 33 -3.71 8.90 1.69
N LYS A 34 -2.85 9.74 2.26
CA LYS A 34 -2.16 9.44 3.52
C LYS A 34 -3.16 9.28 4.67
N GLU A 35 -4.13 10.17 4.80
CA GLU A 35 -5.16 10.08 5.85
C GLU A 35 -5.95 8.77 5.77
N GLU A 36 -6.40 8.38 4.57
CA GLU A 36 -7.14 7.14 4.38
C GLU A 36 -6.27 5.90 4.68
N LEU A 37 -5.02 5.89 4.23
CA LEU A 37 -4.08 4.82 4.54
C LEU A 37 -3.81 4.69 6.04
N GLU A 38 -3.65 5.78 6.78
CA GLU A 38 -3.45 5.75 8.24
C GLU A 38 -4.70 5.25 8.98
N LYS A 39 -5.90 5.66 8.56
CA LYS A 39 -7.16 5.14 9.13
C LYS A 39 -7.27 3.63 8.94
N VAL A 40 -7.04 3.14 7.71
CA VAL A 40 -7.11 1.71 7.40
C VAL A 40 -6.00 0.95 8.14
N LYS A 41 -4.78 1.51 8.22
CA LYS A 41 -3.67 0.94 8.98
C LYS A 41 -4.04 0.69 10.44
N ALA A 42 -4.62 1.70 11.10
CA ALA A 42 -5.06 1.59 12.50
C ALA A 42 -6.16 0.53 12.67
N GLN A 43 -7.14 0.49 11.76
CA GLN A 43 -8.20 -0.52 11.80
C GLN A 43 -7.64 -1.95 11.65
N VAL A 44 -6.71 -2.16 10.71
CA VAL A 44 -6.08 -3.46 10.48
C VAL A 44 -5.21 -3.86 11.69
N ALA A 45 -4.46 -2.92 12.26
CA ALA A 45 -3.65 -3.16 13.47
C ALA A 45 -4.53 -3.65 14.63
N ILE A 46 -5.62 -2.93 14.93
CA ILE A 46 -6.56 -3.29 16.00
C ILE A 46 -7.20 -4.65 15.73
N LYS A 47 -7.70 -4.89 14.51
CA LYS A 47 -8.39 -6.14 14.16
C LYS A 47 -7.50 -7.37 14.29
N ASN A 48 -6.21 -7.23 14.01
CA ASN A 48 -5.25 -8.33 14.06
C ASN A 48 -4.43 -8.36 15.35
N ASN A 49 -4.69 -7.45 16.29
CA ASN A 49 -3.91 -7.27 17.52
C ASN A 49 -2.39 -7.13 17.24
N ILE A 50 -2.05 -6.34 16.22
CA ILE A 50 -0.67 -6.07 15.79
C ILE A 50 -0.28 -4.67 16.27
N TYR A 51 0.97 -4.51 16.70
CA TYR A 51 1.50 -3.20 17.03
C TYR A 51 1.61 -2.33 15.77
N ILE A 52 0.96 -1.17 15.77
CA ILE A 52 0.81 -0.32 14.57
C ILE A 52 2.15 0.16 13.98
N GLU A 53 3.18 0.31 14.78
CA GLU A 53 4.52 0.71 14.33
C GLU A 53 5.29 -0.44 13.63
N THR A 54 4.83 -1.69 13.77
CA THR A 54 5.43 -2.82 13.03
C THR A 54 4.79 -3.04 11.67
N ILE A 55 3.88 -2.17 11.23
CA ILE A 55 3.24 -2.29 9.92
C ILE A 55 3.45 -1.01 9.10
N PHE A 56 3.64 -1.16 7.79
CA PHE A 56 3.87 -0.04 6.88
C PHE A 56 3.26 -0.30 5.50
N TRP A 57 2.85 0.77 4.84
CA TRP A 57 2.33 0.70 3.47
C TRP A 57 3.47 0.73 2.46
N GLN A 58 3.33 -0.08 1.43
CA GLN A 58 4.17 -0.04 0.24
C GLN A 58 3.27 0.08 -0.99
N GLU A 59 3.53 1.08 -1.82
CA GLU A 59 2.87 1.24 -3.12
C GLU A 59 3.33 0.11 -4.05
N ILE A 60 2.36 -0.52 -4.71
CA ILE A 60 2.61 -1.51 -5.76
C ILE A 60 2.73 -0.72 -7.05
N LYS A 61 3.97 -0.47 -7.47
CA LYS A 61 4.25 0.03 -8.81
C LYS A 61 4.28 -1.19 -9.72
N ASP A 62 3.46 -1.20 -10.76
CA ASP A 62 3.62 -2.11 -11.89
C ASP A 62 4.91 -1.72 -12.61
N ASP A 63 6.04 -2.17 -12.08
CA ASP A 63 7.30 -2.19 -12.80
C ASP A 63 7.18 -3.34 -13.80
N ALA A 64 6.64 -3.02 -14.98
CA ALA A 64 6.95 -3.81 -16.16
C ALA A 64 8.48 -3.79 -16.29
N PRO A 65 9.16 -4.95 -16.37
CA PRO A 65 10.61 -4.97 -16.50
C PRO A 65 10.99 -4.32 -17.84
N ALA A 66 11.42 -3.06 -17.80
CA ALA A 66 12.27 -2.51 -18.85
C ALA A 66 13.65 -3.17 -18.69
N ASP A 67 14.18 -3.74 -19.78
CA ASP A 67 15.50 -4.39 -19.88
C ASP A 67 15.64 -5.88 -19.51
N ALA A 68 14.80 -6.73 -20.08
CA ALA A 68 15.24 -8.10 -20.41
C ALA A 68 14.78 -8.47 -21.82
N LEU A 69 15.63 -8.16 -22.81
CA LEU A 69 15.85 -8.85 -24.10
C LEU A 69 16.42 -7.83 -25.11
N ALA A 70 17.65 -7.37 -24.85
CA ALA A 70 18.53 -6.96 -25.93
C ALA A 70 18.97 -8.24 -26.66
N ASN A 71 18.54 -8.42 -27.90
CA ASN A 71 19.09 -9.39 -28.86
C ASN A 71 19.90 -8.62 -29.90
#